data_AF-A0A6I3MFP6-F1
#
_entry.id   AF-A0A6I3MFP6-F1
#
_cell.length_a   1.000
_cell.length_b   1.000
_cell.length_c   1.000
_cell.angle_alpha   90.00
_cell.angle_beta   90.00
_cell.angle_gamma   90.00
#
_symmetry.space_group_name_H-M   'P 1'
#
loop_
_entity.id
_entity.type
_entity.pdbx_description
1 polymer ?
#
loop_
_entity_poly.entity_id
_entity_poly.type
_entity_poly.pdbx_seq_one_letter_code
_entity_poly.pdbx_strand_id
1 'polypeptide(L)'
;MKRILFGLLLLTSLVSKAQINVTFYGEPDELKELKTRLLLVEILEENEDVLEKLSKPKKAEELKDYKKFIVDFNADFKVYAQKYWTFTDKMEFKTATEIKDLQKAKNKSYAVLRLIQLNDKGYWGVRTNQNVPALAFTRIESSVAKADSKIYLPSRNLNNDKSLSEADYKYALSILQANVDWIIANNKVLNFDKYAEKMAKENVSKLKGKTLLVEDNMLMKGRSKEQAIKNYGGDLKFVSENELSDALVSKAKNTAVVYTAPYGIVKSNAPFVSVSTIVYFKIIVDCETNEILWLYMPGAMNWGANMSNQITEGEFKVMADLKII
;
A
#
# COMPACT_ATOMS: atom_id res chain seq x y z
N MET A 1 -24.94 44.64 -5.17
CA MET A 1 -24.65 43.64 -4.11
C MET A 1 -25.09 42.20 -4.41
N LYS A 2 -25.85 41.89 -5.48
CA LYS A 2 -26.24 40.49 -5.82
C LYS A 2 -25.28 39.72 -6.75
N ARG A 3 -24.21 40.36 -7.27
CA ARG A 3 -23.23 39.71 -8.17
C ARG A 3 -21.96 39.22 -7.48
N ILE A 4 -21.76 39.55 -6.20
CA ILE A 4 -20.58 39.11 -5.41
C ILE A 4 -20.88 37.81 -4.64
N LEU A 5 -22.16 37.46 -4.43
CA LEU A 5 -22.55 36.22 -3.72
C LEU A 5 -22.45 34.94 -4.55
N PHE A 6 -22.34 35.02 -5.89
CA PHE A 6 -22.20 33.84 -6.75
C PHE A 6 -20.75 33.34 -6.88
N GLY A 7 -19.76 34.16 -6.48
CA GLY A 7 -18.35 33.78 -6.48
C GLY A 7 -17.91 33.00 -5.23
N LEU A 8 -18.65 33.12 -4.12
CA LEU A 8 -18.29 32.47 -2.86
C LEU A 8 -18.88 31.06 -2.67
N LEU A 9 -19.88 30.66 -3.47
CA LEU A 9 -20.54 29.35 -3.37
C LEU A 9 -19.92 28.27 -4.26
N LEU A 10 -18.93 28.62 -5.09
CA LEU A 10 -18.20 27.69 -5.96
C LEU A 10 -16.82 27.25 -5.41
N LEU A 11 -16.42 27.76 -4.24
CA LEU A 11 -15.13 27.47 -3.60
C LEU A 11 -15.21 26.45 -2.46
N THR A 12 -16.38 25.85 -2.20
CA THR A 12 -16.45 24.63 -1.37
C THR A 12 -16.15 23.38 -2.20
N SER A 13 -15.16 23.47 -3.09
CA SER A 13 -14.64 22.33 -3.82
C SER A 13 -13.92 21.39 -2.86
N LEU A 14 -14.60 20.30 -2.50
CA LEU A 14 -14.05 18.96 -2.60
C LEU A 14 -12.71 18.74 -1.87
N VAL A 15 -12.66 18.96 -0.56
CA VAL A 15 -11.62 18.31 0.26
C VAL A 15 -12.04 16.86 0.47
N SER A 16 -11.92 16.05 -0.58
CA SER A 16 -12.18 14.61 -0.51
C SER A 16 -11.03 13.94 0.23
N LYS A 17 -11.14 13.86 1.56
CA LYS A 17 -10.28 12.99 2.36
C LYS A 17 -10.49 11.54 1.91
N ALA A 18 -9.41 10.76 1.85
CA ALA A 18 -9.48 9.33 1.57
C ALA A 18 -10.53 8.67 2.47
N GLN A 19 -11.49 7.96 1.87
CA GLN A 19 -12.66 7.42 2.59
C GLN A 19 -12.42 6.03 3.19
N ILE A 20 -11.16 5.62 3.35
CA ILE A 20 -10.80 4.35 3.97
C ILE A 20 -10.43 4.51 5.44
N ASN A 21 -10.38 3.40 6.19
CA ASN A 21 -9.87 3.44 7.55
C ASN A 21 -8.34 3.45 7.58
N VAL A 22 -7.72 4.62 7.74
CA VAL A 22 -6.27 4.76 7.91
C VAL A 22 -5.81 4.62 9.36
N THR A 23 -6.73 4.70 10.33
CA THR A 23 -6.41 4.71 11.77
C THR A 23 -5.76 3.43 12.24
N PHE A 24 -4.70 3.58 13.03
CA PHE A 24 -4.04 2.52 13.80
C PHE A 24 -4.58 2.53 15.22
N TYR A 25 -4.61 1.34 15.83
CA TYR A 25 -5.18 1.14 17.16
C TYR A 25 -4.16 0.59 18.17
N GLY A 26 -2.93 0.34 17.73
CA GLY A 26 -1.86 -0.14 18.60
C GLY A 26 -1.16 1.02 19.28
N GLU A 27 -1.22 1.05 20.60
CA GLU A 27 -0.42 1.98 21.41
C GLU A 27 1.04 1.47 21.52
N PRO A 28 2.02 2.35 21.83
CA PRO A 28 3.44 1.96 21.87
C PRO A 28 3.75 0.75 22.78
N ASP A 29 3.17 0.71 23.99
CA ASP A 29 3.38 -0.39 24.93
C ASP A 29 2.72 -1.70 24.44
N GLU A 30 1.54 -1.60 23.82
CA GLU A 30 0.85 -2.75 23.25
C GLU A 30 1.63 -3.34 22.08
N LEU A 31 2.20 -2.49 21.21
CA LEU A 31 3.03 -2.91 20.10
C LEU A 31 4.33 -3.56 20.59
N LYS A 32 4.92 -3.03 21.67
CA LYS A 32 6.11 -3.62 22.30
C LYS A 32 5.85 -5.04 22.79
N GLU A 33 4.69 -5.27 23.43
CA GLU A 33 4.27 -6.62 23.83
C GLU A 33 4.00 -7.50 22.59
N LEU A 34 3.27 -6.96 21.61
CA LEU A 34 2.83 -7.68 20.42
C LEU A 34 3.99 -8.26 19.62
N LYS A 35 5.14 -7.55 19.55
CA LYS A 35 6.36 -8.03 18.89
C LYS A 35 6.86 -9.38 19.42
N THR A 36 6.58 -9.69 20.68
CA THR A 36 7.11 -10.88 21.36
C THR A 36 6.18 -12.10 21.31
N ARG A 37 4.93 -11.89 20.90
CA ARG A 37 3.92 -12.96 20.82
C ARG A 37 4.27 -13.95 19.71
N LEU A 38 3.75 -15.17 19.81
CA LEU A 38 3.80 -16.11 18.68
C LEU A 38 3.00 -15.48 17.52
N LEU A 39 3.58 -15.49 16.32
CA LEU A 39 2.95 -14.91 15.14
C LEU A 39 2.10 -15.95 14.41
N LEU A 40 0.81 -15.67 14.27
CA LEU A 40 -0.06 -16.36 13.33
C LEU A 40 -0.02 -15.62 12.00
N VAL A 41 0.44 -16.28 10.95
CA VAL A 41 0.33 -15.77 9.57
C VAL A 41 -0.94 -16.35 8.96
N GLU A 42 -1.87 -15.46 8.62
CA GLU A 42 -3.14 -15.85 8.02
C GLU A 42 -2.94 -16.30 6.57
N ILE A 43 -3.35 -17.52 6.28
CA ILE A 43 -3.48 -18.04 4.91
C ILE A 43 -4.92 -17.92 4.45
N LEU A 44 -5.10 -17.53 3.20
CA LEU A 44 -6.40 -17.27 2.60
C LEU A 44 -7.18 -18.56 2.36
N GLU A 45 -8.48 -18.50 2.64
CA GLU A 45 -9.46 -19.52 2.27
C GLU A 45 -10.29 -19.00 1.09
N GLU A 46 -10.82 -19.91 0.26
CA GLU A 46 -11.83 -19.54 -0.72
C GLU A 46 -13.09 -19.04 0.02
N ASN A 47 -13.69 -17.96 -0.49
CA ASN A 47 -14.90 -17.38 0.05
C ASN A 47 -16.10 -17.82 -0.78
N GLU A 48 -17.05 -18.52 -0.16
CA GLU A 48 -18.22 -19.08 -0.83
C GLU A 48 -19.05 -18.02 -1.57
N ASP A 49 -19.27 -16.83 -0.98
CA ASP A 49 -19.99 -15.73 -1.63
C ASP A 49 -19.27 -15.21 -2.87
N VAL A 50 -17.93 -15.22 -2.87
CA VAL A 50 -17.12 -14.82 -4.02
C VAL A 50 -17.19 -15.91 -5.09
N LEU A 51 -17.07 -17.18 -4.72
CA LEU A 51 -17.20 -18.31 -5.64
C LEU A 51 -18.57 -18.30 -6.32
N GLU A 52 -19.65 -18.07 -5.57
CA GLU A 52 -21.00 -17.98 -6.11
C GLU A 52 -21.10 -16.83 -7.13
N LYS A 53 -20.58 -15.64 -6.80
CA LYS A 53 -20.59 -14.47 -7.69
C LYS A 53 -19.79 -14.69 -8.97
N LEU A 54 -18.68 -15.44 -8.91
CA LEU A 54 -17.77 -15.70 -10.02
C LEU A 54 -18.10 -16.98 -10.81
N SER A 55 -19.02 -17.82 -10.32
CA SER A 55 -19.45 -19.07 -10.98
C SER A 55 -20.15 -18.87 -12.33
N LYS A 56 -20.52 -17.63 -12.68
CA LYS A 56 -21.21 -17.31 -13.95
C LYS A 56 -20.25 -17.55 -15.13
N PRO A 57 -20.70 -18.13 -16.26
CA PRO A 57 -19.82 -18.46 -17.40
C PRO A 57 -18.99 -17.27 -17.93
N LYS A 58 -19.55 -16.05 -17.90
CA LYS A 58 -18.86 -14.83 -18.32
C LYS A 58 -17.70 -14.40 -17.40
N LYS A 59 -17.55 -15.04 -16.25
CA LYS A 59 -16.57 -14.74 -15.20
C LYS A 59 -15.61 -15.91 -14.96
N ALA A 60 -15.53 -16.87 -15.88
CA ALA A 60 -14.67 -18.04 -15.75
C ALA A 60 -13.19 -17.66 -15.56
N GLU A 61 -12.70 -16.63 -16.27
CA GLU A 61 -11.33 -16.15 -16.08
C GLU A 61 -11.14 -15.48 -14.71
N GLU A 62 -12.08 -14.62 -14.29
CA GLU A 62 -12.06 -14.00 -12.96
C GLU A 62 -12.05 -15.05 -11.83
N LEU A 63 -12.79 -16.16 -12.00
CA LEU A 63 -12.81 -17.27 -11.05
C LEU A 63 -11.46 -18.00 -11.01
N LYS A 64 -10.86 -18.22 -12.18
CA LYS A 64 -9.53 -18.85 -12.30
C LYS A 64 -8.46 -17.97 -11.65
N ASP A 65 -8.48 -16.66 -11.92
CA ASP A 65 -7.56 -15.68 -11.34
C ASP A 65 -7.72 -15.60 -9.82
N TYR A 66 -8.96 -15.64 -9.31
CA TYR A 66 -9.23 -15.66 -7.87
C TYR A 66 -8.62 -16.88 -7.17
N LYS A 67 -8.83 -18.08 -7.74
CA LYS A 67 -8.28 -19.33 -7.18
C LYS A 67 -6.76 -19.35 -7.26
N LYS A 68 -6.20 -18.93 -8.40
CA LYS A 68 -4.76 -18.81 -8.59
C LYS A 68 -4.14 -17.82 -7.61
N PHE A 69 -4.77 -16.67 -7.40
CA PHE A 69 -4.33 -15.66 -6.42
C PHE A 69 -4.22 -16.26 -5.02
N ILE A 70 -5.20 -17.03 -4.55
CA ILE A 70 -5.16 -17.67 -3.23
C ILE A 70 -3.99 -18.63 -3.11
N VAL A 71 -3.80 -19.50 -4.11
CA VAL A 71 -2.71 -20.49 -4.11
C VAL A 71 -1.35 -19.80 -4.11
N ASP A 72 -1.13 -18.86 -5.03
CA ASP A 72 0.13 -18.14 -5.17
C ASP A 72 0.43 -17.32 -3.92
N PHE A 73 -0.55 -16.53 -3.44
CA PHE A 73 -0.40 -15.72 -2.24
C PHE A 73 -0.08 -16.59 -1.03
N ASN A 74 -0.78 -17.70 -0.82
CA ASN A 74 -0.52 -18.58 0.32
C ASN A 74 0.86 -19.23 0.24
N ALA A 75 1.32 -19.61 -0.95
CA ALA A 75 2.66 -20.17 -1.14
C ALA A 75 3.74 -19.12 -0.85
N ASP A 76 3.63 -17.96 -1.48
CA ASP A 76 4.59 -16.86 -1.36
C ASP A 76 4.62 -16.30 0.06
N PHE A 77 3.45 -16.04 0.65
CA PHE A 77 3.38 -15.40 1.96
C PHE A 77 3.94 -16.29 3.07
N LYS A 78 3.82 -17.63 2.95
CA LYS A 78 4.49 -18.56 3.85
C LYS A 78 6.01 -18.39 3.82
N VAL A 79 6.58 -18.33 2.62
CA VAL A 79 8.03 -18.20 2.42
C VAL A 79 8.53 -16.82 2.86
N TYR A 80 7.87 -15.76 2.40
CA TYR A 80 8.37 -14.41 2.58
C TYR A 80 8.07 -13.84 3.97
N ALA A 81 7.00 -14.28 4.65
CA ALA A 81 6.81 -13.95 6.06
C ALA A 81 7.96 -14.53 6.89
N GLN A 82 8.33 -15.80 6.69
CA GLN A 82 9.48 -16.40 7.39
C GLN A 82 10.79 -15.69 7.09
N LYS A 83 10.98 -15.28 5.83
CA LYS A 83 12.23 -14.65 5.38
C LYS A 83 12.40 -13.21 5.88
N TYR A 84 11.32 -12.43 5.95
CA TYR A 84 11.40 -10.97 6.16
C TYR A 84 10.77 -10.48 7.46
N TRP A 85 10.03 -11.32 8.19
CA TRP A 85 9.55 -10.97 9.51
C TRP A 85 10.65 -11.21 10.56
N THR A 86 10.97 -10.18 11.36
CA THR A 86 12.10 -10.19 12.28
C THR A 86 11.71 -9.97 13.74
N PHE A 87 10.46 -9.63 14.04
CA PHE A 87 10.03 -9.42 15.43
C PHE A 87 10.04 -10.71 16.26
N THR A 88 9.78 -11.85 15.63
CA THR A 88 9.77 -13.17 16.27
C THR A 88 10.10 -14.25 15.23
N ASP A 89 10.77 -15.32 15.68
CA ASP A 89 11.02 -16.55 14.90
C ASP A 89 9.92 -17.61 15.12
N LYS A 90 9.06 -17.43 16.13
CA LYS A 90 7.94 -18.31 16.44
C LYS A 90 6.75 -17.96 15.58
N MET A 91 6.51 -18.76 14.55
CA MET A 91 5.47 -18.53 13.55
C MET A 91 4.67 -19.79 13.28
N GLU A 92 3.35 -19.63 13.19
CA GLU A 92 2.42 -20.67 12.71
C GLU A 92 1.58 -20.12 11.56
N PHE A 93 1.17 -21.00 10.65
CA PHE A 93 0.27 -20.65 9.55
C PHE A 93 -1.11 -21.18 9.86
N LYS A 94 -2.10 -20.28 9.86
CA LYS A 94 -3.48 -20.59 10.24
C LYS A 94 -4.45 -19.98 9.26
N THR A 95 -5.55 -20.69 9.01
CA THR A 95 -6.64 -20.13 8.21
C THR A 95 -7.43 -19.08 9.00
N ALA A 96 -8.23 -18.27 8.30
CA ALA A 96 -9.12 -17.31 8.96
C ALA A 96 -10.09 -18.01 9.93
N THR A 97 -10.58 -19.19 9.57
CA THR A 97 -11.44 -20.03 10.42
C THR A 97 -10.75 -20.46 11.71
N GLU A 98 -9.53 -20.99 11.62
CA GLU A 98 -8.75 -21.39 12.81
C GLU A 98 -8.44 -20.20 13.72
N ILE A 99 -8.07 -19.05 13.15
CA ILE A 99 -7.81 -17.82 13.91
C ILE A 99 -9.07 -17.35 14.64
N LYS A 100 -10.24 -17.43 13.98
CA LYS A 100 -11.53 -17.07 14.59
C LYS A 100 -11.89 -17.99 15.76
N ASP A 101 -11.55 -19.27 15.69
CA ASP A 101 -11.79 -20.19 16.80
C ASP A 101 -10.85 -19.92 17.99
N LEU A 102 -9.59 -19.58 17.74
CA LEU A 102 -8.67 -19.10 18.77
C LEU A 102 -9.15 -17.77 19.41
N GLN A 103 -9.71 -16.87 18.61
CA GLN A 103 -10.36 -15.63 19.10
C GLN A 103 -11.55 -15.93 20.02
N LYS A 104 -12.44 -16.86 19.64
CA LYS A 104 -13.59 -17.26 20.47
C LYS A 104 -13.14 -17.91 21.78
N ALA A 105 -12.04 -18.65 21.76
CA ALA A 105 -11.40 -19.22 22.95
C ALA A 105 -10.75 -18.15 23.86
N LYS A 106 -10.78 -16.86 23.46
CA LYS A 106 -10.20 -15.71 24.18
C LYS A 106 -8.70 -15.87 24.46
N ASN A 107 -7.99 -16.64 23.65
CA ASN A 107 -6.54 -16.75 23.76
C ASN A 107 -5.90 -15.50 23.17
N LYS A 108 -5.28 -14.67 24.03
CA LYS A 108 -4.65 -13.40 23.66
C LYS A 108 -3.15 -13.51 23.38
N SER A 109 -2.58 -14.71 23.46
CA SER A 109 -1.13 -14.91 23.38
C SER A 109 -0.54 -14.74 21.99
N TYR A 110 -1.36 -14.43 20.99
CA TYR A 110 -0.98 -14.39 19.59
C TYR A 110 -0.99 -12.98 19.01
N ALA A 111 -0.02 -12.74 18.14
CA ALA A 111 -0.10 -11.71 17.12
C ALA A 111 -0.63 -12.34 15.83
N VAL A 112 -1.23 -11.53 14.96
CA VAL A 112 -1.70 -11.95 13.65
C VAL A 112 -1.19 -11.01 12.57
N LEU A 113 -0.55 -11.59 11.56
CA LEU A 113 -0.19 -10.93 10.31
C LEU A 113 -1.12 -11.45 9.20
N ARG A 114 -1.85 -10.55 8.54
CA ARG A 114 -2.88 -10.94 7.56
C ARG A 114 -3.07 -9.91 6.45
N LEU A 115 -3.55 -10.39 5.30
CA LEU A 115 -4.07 -9.54 4.24
C LEU A 115 -5.44 -8.99 4.64
N ILE A 116 -5.65 -7.68 4.50
CA ILE A 116 -6.93 -7.02 4.72
C ILE A 116 -7.33 -6.16 3.53
N GLN A 117 -8.64 -5.97 3.37
CA GLN A 117 -9.21 -5.03 2.43
C GLN A 117 -9.75 -3.82 3.19
N LEU A 118 -9.16 -2.65 2.94
CA LEU A 118 -9.63 -1.40 3.52
C LEU A 118 -10.79 -0.87 2.66
N ASN A 119 -11.99 -1.10 3.17
CA ASN A 119 -13.23 -0.72 2.49
C ASN A 119 -13.54 0.78 2.63
N ASP A 120 -14.31 1.27 1.68
CA ASP A 120 -14.94 2.58 1.73
C ASP A 120 -15.88 2.70 2.94
N LYS A 121 -15.61 3.67 3.83
CA LYS A 121 -16.47 4.00 4.98
C LYS A 121 -17.83 4.55 4.56
N GLY A 122 -17.96 4.96 3.30
CA GLY A 122 -19.12 5.65 2.76
C GLY A 122 -19.08 7.14 3.08
N TYR A 123 -19.72 7.92 2.21
CA TYR A 123 -19.91 9.35 2.40
C TYR A 123 -21.30 9.71 1.90
N TRP A 124 -22.13 10.34 2.74
CA TRP A 124 -23.54 10.64 2.46
C TRP A 124 -24.36 9.42 2.01
N GLY A 125 -24.15 8.26 2.63
CA GLY A 125 -24.90 7.04 2.30
C GLY A 125 -24.46 6.34 1.01
N VAL A 126 -23.55 6.93 0.22
CA VAL A 126 -22.98 6.29 -0.97
C VAL A 126 -21.75 5.49 -0.56
N ARG A 127 -21.75 4.19 -0.87
CA ARG A 127 -20.61 3.27 -0.71
C ARG A 127 -20.21 2.68 -2.05
N THR A 128 -18.92 2.41 -2.24
CA THR A 128 -18.43 1.63 -3.37
C THR A 128 -17.88 0.28 -2.94
N ASN A 129 -17.78 -0.63 -3.90
CA ASN A 129 -17.13 -1.94 -3.71
C ASN A 129 -15.61 -1.87 -3.95
N GLN A 130 -15.05 -0.66 -4.11
CA GLN A 130 -13.60 -0.49 -4.19
C GLN A 130 -13.00 -0.75 -2.80
N ASN A 131 -11.83 -1.37 -2.80
CA ASN A 131 -11.06 -1.62 -1.60
C ASN A 131 -9.58 -1.31 -1.86
N VAL A 132 -8.86 -1.06 -0.77
CA VAL A 132 -7.42 -0.85 -0.79
C VAL A 132 -6.76 -2.03 -0.07
N PRO A 133 -5.98 -2.88 -0.77
CA PRO A 133 -5.30 -4.01 -0.16
C PRO A 133 -4.18 -3.53 0.78
N ALA A 134 -4.10 -4.14 1.96
CA ALA A 134 -3.09 -3.83 2.96
C ALA A 134 -2.68 -5.09 3.74
N LEU A 135 -1.45 -5.11 4.24
CA LEU A 135 -1.05 -6.06 5.29
C LEU A 135 -1.30 -5.43 6.65
N ALA A 136 -1.88 -6.19 7.56
CA ALA A 136 -2.15 -5.79 8.92
C ALA A 136 -1.37 -6.65 9.91
N PHE A 137 -0.80 -6.02 10.93
CA PHE A 137 -0.18 -6.66 12.08
C PHE A 137 -0.94 -6.23 13.33
N THR A 138 -1.53 -7.19 14.04
CA THR A 138 -2.46 -6.90 15.12
C THR A 138 -2.56 -8.01 16.15
N ARG A 139 -3.02 -7.68 17.35
CA ARG A 139 -3.42 -8.62 18.38
C ARG A 139 -4.55 -9.52 17.88
N ILE A 140 -4.54 -10.78 18.27
CA ILE A 140 -5.60 -11.72 17.89
C ILE A 140 -6.97 -11.27 18.38
N GLU A 141 -7.09 -10.65 19.55
CA GLU A 141 -8.35 -10.15 20.09
C GLU A 141 -8.91 -8.90 19.37
N SER A 142 -8.11 -8.26 18.51
CA SER A 142 -8.54 -7.11 17.74
C SER A 142 -9.42 -7.51 16.56
N SER A 143 -10.48 -6.74 16.32
CA SER A 143 -11.26 -6.88 15.09
C SER A 143 -10.40 -6.49 13.88
N VAL A 144 -10.60 -7.15 12.73
CA VAL A 144 -9.90 -6.84 11.47
C VAL A 144 -9.94 -5.35 11.11
N ALA A 145 -11.08 -4.67 11.36
CA ALA A 145 -11.26 -3.24 11.07
C ALA A 145 -10.43 -2.31 11.97
N LYS A 146 -9.96 -2.80 13.13
CA LYS A 146 -9.19 -2.09 14.14
C LYS A 146 -7.78 -2.68 14.30
N ALA A 147 -7.14 -2.94 13.16
CA ALA A 147 -5.75 -3.40 13.16
C ALA A 147 -4.83 -2.43 13.92
N ASP A 148 -3.92 -2.99 14.71
CA ASP A 148 -2.97 -2.21 15.51
C ASP A 148 -1.95 -1.48 14.64
N SER A 149 -1.51 -2.10 13.54
CA SER A 149 -0.70 -1.48 12.48
C SER A 149 -1.04 -2.07 11.11
N LYS A 150 -0.83 -1.31 10.04
CA LYS A 150 -1.07 -1.75 8.65
C LYS A 150 -0.30 -0.95 7.62
N ILE A 151 -0.01 -1.56 6.48
CA ILE A 151 0.66 -0.93 5.33
C ILE A 151 -0.05 -1.27 4.04
N TYR A 152 -0.11 -0.33 3.10
CA TYR A 152 -0.68 -0.57 1.76
C TYR A 152 0.25 -1.47 0.95
N LEU A 153 -0.34 -2.43 0.24
CA LEU A 153 0.41 -3.27 -0.69
C LEU A 153 0.62 -2.51 -2.01
N PRO A 154 1.80 -2.58 -2.65
CA PRO A 154 2.01 -1.98 -3.95
C PRO A 154 0.97 -2.45 -4.98
N SER A 155 0.52 -1.52 -5.82
CA SER A 155 -0.22 -1.87 -7.02
C SER A 155 0.78 -2.40 -8.04
N ARG A 156 0.68 -3.68 -8.36
CA ARG A 156 1.14 -4.15 -9.67
C ARG A 156 -0.05 -4.14 -10.60
N ASN A 157 0.17 -3.74 -11.85
CA ASN A 157 -0.88 -3.87 -12.86
C ASN A 157 -1.24 -5.36 -12.90
N LEU A 158 -2.52 -5.67 -12.68
CA LEU A 158 -3.11 -7.03 -12.71
C LEU A 158 -2.98 -7.75 -14.07
N ASN A 159 -2.11 -7.25 -14.97
CA ASN A 159 -1.99 -7.68 -16.35
C ASN A 159 -0.93 -8.78 -16.56
N ASN A 160 -0.22 -9.24 -15.51
CA ASN A 160 0.96 -10.10 -15.63
C ASN A 160 0.86 -11.47 -14.90
N ASP A 161 -0.33 -12.03 -14.70
CA ASP A 161 -0.53 -13.39 -14.14
C ASP A 161 0.04 -13.67 -12.73
N LYS A 162 0.64 -12.67 -12.06
CA LYS A 162 1.15 -12.74 -10.69
C LYS A 162 0.62 -11.60 -9.84
N SER A 163 0.35 -11.91 -8.57
CA SER A 163 -0.29 -10.98 -7.64
C SER A 163 0.69 -10.04 -6.95
N LEU A 164 1.83 -10.55 -6.49
CA LEU A 164 2.91 -9.81 -5.81
C LEU A 164 4.25 -10.51 -6.07
N SER A 165 5.36 -9.77 -6.19
CA SER A 165 6.70 -10.38 -6.19
C SER A 165 7.32 -10.39 -4.79
N GLU A 166 8.43 -11.12 -4.64
CA GLU A 166 9.23 -11.12 -3.43
C GLU A 166 9.55 -9.71 -2.92
N ALA A 167 9.89 -8.79 -3.83
CA ALA A 167 10.18 -7.40 -3.48
C ALA A 167 8.97 -6.65 -2.90
N ASP A 168 7.74 -6.97 -3.33
CA ASP A 168 6.54 -6.36 -2.71
C ASP A 168 6.35 -6.85 -1.28
N TYR A 169 6.56 -8.15 -1.03
CA TYR A 169 6.53 -8.69 0.33
C TYR A 169 7.64 -8.10 1.19
N LYS A 170 8.87 -8.02 0.67
CA LYS A 170 10.01 -7.41 1.37
C LYS A 170 9.71 -5.96 1.71
N TYR A 171 9.23 -5.17 0.74
CA TYR A 171 8.80 -3.78 0.93
C TYR A 171 7.77 -3.69 2.07
N ALA A 172 6.66 -4.44 1.95
CA ALA A 172 5.54 -4.31 2.86
C ALA A 172 5.91 -4.75 4.29
N LEU A 173 6.57 -5.90 4.44
CA LEU A 173 6.96 -6.43 5.74
C LEU A 173 8.04 -5.57 6.41
N SER A 174 9.04 -5.11 5.67
CA SER A 174 10.14 -4.31 6.25
C SER A 174 9.63 -2.95 6.71
N ILE A 175 8.82 -2.27 5.90
CA ILE A 175 8.33 -0.93 6.23
C ILE A 175 7.24 -0.97 7.31
N LEU A 176 6.39 -2.01 7.32
CA LEU A 176 5.43 -2.22 8.41
C LEU A 176 6.17 -2.35 9.76
N GLN A 177 7.22 -3.15 9.80
CA GLN A 177 8.05 -3.34 11.00
C GLN A 177 8.77 -2.05 11.37
N ALA A 178 9.36 -1.33 10.40
CA ALA A 178 10.01 -0.05 10.65
C ALA A 178 9.06 1.01 11.23
N ASN A 179 7.80 1.07 10.76
CA ASN A 179 6.80 1.97 11.32
C ASN A 179 6.45 1.57 12.76
N VAL A 180 6.28 0.28 13.06
CA VAL A 180 6.03 -0.21 14.42
C VAL A 180 7.20 0.11 15.36
N ASP A 181 8.43 -0.13 14.91
CA ASP A 181 9.64 0.21 15.67
C ASP A 181 9.75 1.71 15.92
N TRP A 182 9.40 2.53 14.94
CA TRP A 182 9.36 3.98 15.11
C TRP A 182 8.33 4.39 16.17
N ILE A 183 7.12 3.81 16.17
CA ILE A 183 6.07 4.11 17.16
C ILE A 183 6.56 3.77 18.57
N ILE A 184 7.19 2.61 18.75
CA ILE A 184 7.74 2.15 20.04
C ILE A 184 8.87 3.08 20.48
N ALA A 185 9.84 3.35 19.61
CA ALA A 185 11.02 4.15 19.95
C ALA A 185 10.68 5.62 20.28
N ASN A 186 9.61 6.16 19.69
CA ASN A 186 9.20 7.56 19.88
C ASN A 186 8.02 7.71 20.85
N ASN A 187 7.52 6.61 21.41
CA ASN A 187 6.33 6.57 22.25
C ASN A 187 5.16 7.39 21.68
N LYS A 188 4.92 7.24 20.37
CA LYS A 188 3.94 8.05 19.63
C LYS A 188 3.30 7.28 18.50
N VAL A 189 1.98 7.18 18.51
CA VAL A 189 1.23 6.57 17.41
C VAL A 189 1.33 7.46 16.17
N LEU A 190 1.73 6.84 15.06
CA LEU A 190 1.84 7.48 13.75
C LEU A 190 1.39 6.49 12.67
N ASN A 191 0.22 6.75 12.09
CA ASN A 191 -0.31 5.96 10.99
C ASN A 191 0.68 5.96 9.81
N PHE A 192 0.60 4.93 8.97
CA PHE A 192 1.56 4.71 7.89
C PHE A 192 1.70 5.92 6.95
N ASP A 193 0.62 6.60 6.59
CA ASP A 193 0.67 7.76 5.70
C ASP A 193 1.51 8.91 6.28
N LYS A 194 1.33 9.18 7.57
CA LYS A 194 2.11 10.19 8.28
C LYS A 194 3.55 9.74 8.56
N TYR A 195 3.76 8.45 8.78
CA TYR A 195 5.09 7.87 8.89
C TYR A 195 5.86 7.98 7.58
N ALA A 196 5.26 7.57 6.46
CA ALA A 196 5.85 7.67 5.13
C ALA A 196 6.19 9.13 4.77
N GLU A 197 5.28 10.06 5.04
CA GLU A 197 5.49 11.51 4.83
C GLU A 197 6.69 12.01 5.65
N LYS A 198 6.79 11.61 6.92
CA LYS A 198 7.89 11.99 7.79
C LYS A 198 9.21 11.42 7.31
N MET A 199 9.28 10.13 7.03
CA MET A 199 10.50 9.46 6.57
C MET A 199 10.98 10.02 5.24
N ALA A 200 10.06 10.27 4.29
CA ALA A 200 10.39 10.90 3.03
C ALA A 200 11.01 12.29 3.25
N LYS A 201 10.42 13.14 4.10
CA LYS A 201 10.98 14.47 4.41
C LYS A 201 12.39 14.40 5.02
N GLU A 202 12.64 13.43 5.87
CA GLU A 202 13.95 13.25 6.54
C GLU A 202 15.00 12.65 5.62
N ASN A 203 14.59 11.81 4.67
CA ASN A 203 15.51 11.02 3.84
C ASN A 203 15.63 11.50 2.39
N VAL A 204 14.83 12.46 1.92
CA VAL A 204 14.80 12.85 0.50
C VAL A 204 16.13 13.30 -0.07
N SER A 205 17.00 13.92 0.75
CA SER A 205 18.34 14.28 0.32
C SER A 205 19.21 13.07 -0.03
N LYS A 206 18.94 11.89 0.56
CA LYS A 206 19.65 10.64 0.27
C LYS A 206 19.34 10.10 -1.12
N LEU A 207 18.26 10.55 -1.78
CA LEU A 207 17.95 10.16 -3.16
C LEU A 207 18.96 10.73 -4.17
N LYS A 208 19.60 11.86 -3.84
CA LYS A 208 20.55 12.52 -4.74
C LYS A 208 21.73 11.60 -5.07
N GLY A 209 21.94 11.36 -6.36
CA GLY A 209 23.06 10.54 -6.86
C GLY A 209 22.79 9.03 -6.89
N LYS A 210 21.61 8.57 -6.45
CA LYS A 210 21.19 7.18 -6.62
C LYS A 210 20.66 6.91 -8.02
N THR A 211 20.85 5.68 -8.49
CA THR A 211 20.14 5.15 -9.66
C THR A 211 18.69 4.86 -9.27
N LEU A 212 17.74 5.48 -9.96
CA LEU A 212 16.32 5.23 -9.79
C LEU A 212 15.86 4.17 -10.77
N LEU A 213 15.36 3.05 -10.27
CA LEU A 213 14.75 1.99 -11.07
C LEU A 213 13.24 2.13 -11.05
N VAL A 214 12.65 2.01 -12.23
CA VAL A 214 11.19 2.07 -12.43
C VAL A 214 10.80 0.89 -13.31
N GLU A 215 9.76 0.17 -12.91
CA GLU A 215 9.25 -0.92 -13.74
C GLU A 215 8.72 -0.36 -15.08
N ASP A 216 9.03 -1.03 -16.18
CA ASP A 216 8.71 -0.59 -17.54
C ASP A 216 7.23 -0.23 -17.75
N ASN A 217 6.32 -0.95 -17.09
CA ASN A 217 4.88 -0.78 -17.22
C ASN A 217 4.30 0.37 -16.36
N MET A 218 5.14 1.00 -15.52
CA MET A 218 4.72 2.12 -14.67
C MET A 218 4.69 3.43 -15.42
N LEU A 219 5.40 3.57 -16.56
CA LEU A 219 5.24 4.74 -17.40
C LEU A 219 3.88 4.71 -18.10
N MET A 220 3.12 5.80 -17.99
CA MET A 220 1.79 5.89 -18.58
C MET A 220 1.82 5.66 -20.09
N LYS A 221 0.83 4.94 -20.63
CA LYS A 221 0.76 4.65 -22.07
C LYS A 221 0.76 5.94 -22.89
N GLY A 222 1.57 5.97 -23.96
CA GLY A 222 1.71 7.14 -24.84
C GLY A 222 2.69 8.20 -24.32
N ARG A 223 3.42 7.93 -23.24
CA ARG A 223 4.50 8.78 -22.72
C ARG A 223 5.87 8.33 -23.20
N SER A 224 6.85 9.23 -23.20
CA SER A 224 8.22 8.97 -23.66
C SER A 224 9.16 8.66 -22.50
N LYS A 225 9.87 7.51 -22.58
CA LYS A 225 10.92 7.15 -21.63
C LYS A 225 12.08 8.14 -21.70
N GLU A 226 12.43 8.60 -22.89
CA GLU A 226 13.48 9.59 -23.13
C GLU A 226 13.16 10.91 -22.43
N GLN A 227 11.92 11.38 -22.55
CA GLN A 227 11.47 12.59 -21.88
C GLN A 227 11.38 12.42 -20.36
N ALA A 228 10.99 11.24 -19.86
CA ALA A 228 11.02 10.94 -18.43
C ALA A 228 12.46 10.96 -17.87
N ILE A 229 13.42 10.34 -18.56
CA ILE A 229 14.85 10.36 -18.21
C ILE A 229 15.38 11.80 -18.22
N LYS A 230 15.08 12.57 -19.28
CA LYS A 230 15.45 13.98 -19.38
C LYS A 230 14.85 14.82 -18.25
N ASN A 231 13.59 14.59 -17.88
CA ASN A 231 12.91 15.31 -16.81
C ASN A 231 13.47 14.95 -15.43
N TYR A 232 13.88 13.70 -15.22
CA TYR A 232 14.54 13.29 -13.99
C TYR A 232 15.94 13.90 -13.87
N GLY A 233 16.70 14.00 -14.97
CA GLY A 233 18.01 14.64 -15.01
C GLY A 233 19.13 13.91 -14.24
N GLY A 234 18.82 12.80 -13.57
CA GLY A 234 19.77 11.87 -12.95
C GLY A 234 19.78 10.50 -13.63
N ASP A 235 20.36 9.50 -12.96
CA ASP A 235 20.37 8.11 -13.45
C ASP A 235 18.99 7.46 -13.21
N LEU A 236 18.17 7.42 -14.26
CA LEU A 236 16.86 6.76 -14.28
C LEU A 236 16.90 5.59 -15.27
N LYS A 237 16.47 4.42 -14.82
CA LYS A 237 16.35 3.22 -15.67
C LYS A 237 14.94 2.65 -15.59
N PHE A 238 14.37 2.41 -16.76
CA PHE A 238 13.17 1.59 -16.88
C PHE A 238 13.61 0.14 -17.05
N VAL A 239 13.12 -0.73 -16.17
CA VAL A 239 13.61 -2.11 -16.01
C VAL A 239 12.46 -3.12 -15.95
N SER A 240 12.80 -4.39 -16.09
CA SER A 240 11.84 -5.48 -15.88
C SER A 240 11.45 -5.62 -14.40
N GLU A 241 10.32 -6.28 -14.16
CA GLU A 241 9.85 -6.64 -12.82
C GLU A 241 10.92 -7.44 -12.03
N ASN A 242 11.55 -8.42 -12.67
CA ASN A 242 12.57 -9.26 -12.06
C ASN A 242 13.80 -8.44 -11.66
N GLU A 243 14.27 -7.55 -12.54
CA GLU A 243 15.43 -6.71 -12.26
C GLU A 243 15.17 -5.73 -11.10
N LEU A 244 13.98 -5.11 -11.05
CA LEU A 244 13.57 -4.28 -9.91
C LEU A 244 13.51 -5.12 -8.63
N SER A 245 12.92 -6.31 -8.71
CA SER A 245 12.78 -7.22 -7.58
C SER A 245 14.13 -7.66 -7.03
N ASP A 246 15.04 -8.06 -7.91
CA ASP A 246 16.41 -8.46 -7.57
C ASP A 246 17.18 -7.32 -6.95
N ALA A 247 17.06 -6.09 -7.45
CA ALA A 247 17.73 -4.92 -6.88
C ALA A 247 17.31 -4.67 -5.43
N LEU A 248 16.01 -4.73 -5.13
CA LEU A 248 15.55 -4.58 -3.74
C LEU A 248 15.99 -5.79 -2.91
N VAL A 249 15.76 -7.03 -3.36
CA VAL A 249 16.05 -8.26 -2.59
C VAL A 249 17.54 -8.37 -2.25
N SER A 250 18.42 -8.16 -3.24
CA SER A 250 19.89 -8.26 -3.10
C SER A 250 20.54 -7.07 -2.39
N LYS A 251 19.76 -6.03 -2.02
CA LYS A 251 20.25 -4.79 -1.40
C LYS A 251 21.24 -4.05 -2.30
N ALA A 252 20.85 -3.81 -3.55
CA ALA A 252 21.67 -3.11 -4.53
C ALA A 252 22.13 -1.75 -3.98
N LYS A 253 23.46 -1.53 -3.97
CA LYS A 253 24.06 -0.29 -3.48
C LYS A 253 23.72 0.88 -4.40
N ASN A 254 23.63 2.07 -3.82
CA ASN A 254 23.36 3.33 -4.54
C ASN A 254 22.14 3.27 -5.47
N THR A 255 21.16 2.42 -5.15
CA THR A 255 19.99 2.16 -6.00
C THR A 255 18.72 2.37 -5.18
N ALA A 256 17.70 2.93 -5.82
CA ALA A 256 16.37 3.07 -5.25
C ALA A 256 15.30 2.63 -6.26
N VAL A 257 14.15 2.18 -5.78
CA VAL A 257 13.05 1.66 -6.61
C VAL A 257 11.78 2.48 -6.37
N VAL A 258 10.98 2.66 -7.42
CA VAL A 258 9.66 3.31 -7.31
C VAL A 258 8.55 2.28 -7.13
N TYR A 259 7.69 2.52 -6.14
CA TYR A 259 6.43 1.81 -5.95
C TYR A 259 5.25 2.76 -6.14
N THR A 260 4.13 2.22 -6.63
CA THR A 260 2.83 2.86 -6.45
C THR A 260 1.99 1.99 -5.53
N ALA A 261 1.25 2.58 -4.60
CA ALA A 261 0.37 1.84 -3.69
C ALA A 261 -0.99 2.54 -3.60
N PRO A 262 -2.11 1.81 -3.68
CA PRO A 262 -3.42 2.39 -3.46
C PRO A 262 -3.47 2.94 -2.03
N TYR A 263 -3.81 4.22 -1.92
CA TYR A 263 -3.86 4.94 -0.65
C TYR A 263 -5.26 5.11 -0.13
N GLY A 264 -6.23 5.30 -1.02
CA GLY A 264 -7.57 5.68 -0.60
C GLY A 264 -8.55 5.72 -1.73
N ILE A 265 -9.81 5.98 -1.37
CA ILE A 265 -10.92 6.14 -2.30
C ILE A 265 -11.37 7.59 -2.19
N VAL A 266 -11.32 8.29 -3.31
CA VAL A 266 -11.81 9.66 -3.44
C VAL A 266 -13.12 9.63 -4.20
N LYS A 267 -14.11 10.36 -3.66
CA LYS A 267 -15.39 10.59 -4.33
C LYS A 267 -15.46 12.02 -4.85
N SER A 268 -15.99 12.17 -6.06
CA SER A 268 -16.38 13.45 -6.62
C SER A 268 -17.88 13.41 -6.91
N ASN A 269 -18.58 14.46 -6.49
CA ASN A 269 -19.99 14.65 -6.75
C ASN A 269 -20.13 15.79 -7.78
N ALA A 270 -20.40 15.43 -9.03
CA ALA A 270 -21.02 16.37 -9.97
C ALA A 270 -22.54 16.33 -9.76
N PRO A 271 -23.31 17.35 -10.17
CA PRO A 271 -24.77 17.23 -10.21
C PRO A 271 -25.13 15.95 -10.98
N PHE A 272 -25.83 15.02 -10.32
CA PHE A 272 -26.33 13.75 -10.87
C PHE A 272 -25.31 12.60 -11.09
N VAL A 273 -24.01 12.77 -10.82
CA VAL A 273 -23.03 11.68 -10.95
C VAL A 273 -22.05 11.66 -9.76
N SER A 274 -22.07 10.56 -9.01
CA SER A 274 -21.04 10.25 -8.01
C SER A 274 -20.00 9.33 -8.64
N VAL A 275 -18.79 9.84 -8.86
CA VAL A 275 -17.64 9.04 -9.32
C VAL A 275 -16.76 8.71 -8.12
N SER A 276 -16.33 7.45 -8.02
CA SER A 276 -15.36 7.01 -7.01
C SER A 276 -14.13 6.41 -7.67
N THR A 277 -12.96 6.86 -7.25
CA THR A 277 -11.69 6.47 -7.83
C THR A 277 -10.71 6.15 -6.72
N ILE A 278 -9.97 5.05 -6.89
CA ILE A 278 -8.80 4.77 -6.06
C ILE A 278 -7.72 5.80 -6.41
N VAL A 279 -7.13 6.38 -5.37
CA VAL A 279 -5.96 7.23 -5.48
C VAL A 279 -4.74 6.50 -4.95
N TYR A 280 -3.59 6.78 -5.53
CA TYR A 280 -2.33 6.07 -5.29
C TYR A 280 -1.31 7.01 -4.68
N PHE A 281 -0.52 6.52 -3.72
CA PHE A 281 0.75 7.12 -3.35
C PHE A 281 1.83 6.61 -4.30
N LYS A 282 2.84 7.45 -4.57
CA LYS A 282 4.08 7.04 -5.22
C LYS A 282 5.20 7.17 -4.21
N ILE A 283 5.95 6.10 -4.00
CA ILE A 283 7.00 6.00 -2.98
C ILE A 283 8.30 5.59 -3.65
N ILE A 284 9.41 6.20 -3.24
CA ILE A 284 10.75 5.72 -3.58
C ILE A 284 11.36 5.08 -2.34
N VAL A 285 11.86 3.85 -2.49
CA VAL A 285 12.51 3.09 -1.42
C VAL A 285 13.96 2.83 -1.78
N ASP A 286 14.84 3.03 -0.82
CA ASP A 286 16.25 2.69 -0.93
C ASP A 286 16.45 1.17 -0.91
N CYS A 287 17.19 0.63 -1.87
CA CYS A 287 17.39 -0.82 -1.96
C CYS A 287 18.24 -1.39 -0.81
N GLU A 288 19.21 -0.61 -0.32
CA GLU A 288 20.17 -1.06 0.68
C GLU A 288 19.56 -1.12 2.09
N THR A 289 18.79 -0.08 2.43
CA THR A 289 18.26 0.15 3.78
C THR A 289 16.77 -0.12 3.92
N ASN A 290 16.02 -0.20 2.81
CA ASN A 290 14.55 -0.18 2.76
C ASN A 290 13.91 1.10 3.34
N GLU A 291 14.69 2.18 3.48
CA GLU A 291 14.15 3.47 3.91
C GLU A 291 13.28 4.09 2.82
N ILE A 292 12.19 4.75 3.24
CA ILE A 292 11.41 5.61 2.34
C ILE A 292 12.22 6.88 2.10
N LEU A 293 12.60 7.12 0.84
CA LEU A 293 13.37 8.28 0.42
C LEU A 293 12.49 9.41 -0.10
N TRP A 294 11.38 9.09 -0.77
CA TRP A 294 10.53 10.09 -1.38
C TRP A 294 9.08 9.63 -1.40
N LEU A 295 8.17 10.60 -1.37
CA LEU A 295 6.73 10.38 -1.35
C LEU A 295 6.02 11.44 -2.19
N TYR A 296 5.04 10.98 -2.95
CA TYR A 296 4.02 11.79 -3.61
C TYR A 296 2.65 11.38 -3.10
N MET A 297 2.00 12.27 -2.35
CA MET A 297 0.67 12.07 -1.82
C MET A 297 -0.40 12.76 -2.70
N PRO A 298 -1.55 12.11 -2.95
CA PRO A 298 -2.85 12.70 -3.22
C PRO A 298 -3.14 13.92 -2.35
N GLY A 299 -3.27 15.06 -3.01
CA GLY A 299 -3.72 16.33 -2.49
C GLY A 299 -4.67 17.02 -3.47
N ALA A 300 -5.28 18.12 -3.01
CA ALA A 300 -6.26 18.87 -3.80
C ALA A 300 -5.68 19.47 -5.10
N MET A 301 -4.37 19.76 -5.12
CA MET A 301 -3.69 20.45 -6.23
C MET A 301 -3.05 19.49 -7.26
N ASN A 302 -2.97 18.19 -6.98
CA ASN A 302 -2.31 17.18 -7.81
C ASN A 302 -3.22 15.96 -8.07
N TRP A 303 -4.53 16.19 -8.12
CA TRP A 303 -5.54 15.13 -8.15
C TRP A 303 -5.36 14.17 -9.33
N GLY A 304 -5.16 14.68 -10.55
CA GLY A 304 -5.05 13.83 -11.76
C GLY A 304 -3.84 12.88 -11.76
N ALA A 305 -2.70 13.30 -11.17
CA ALA A 305 -1.48 12.49 -11.10
C ALA A 305 -1.63 11.27 -10.18
N ASN A 306 -2.53 11.38 -9.19
CA ASN A 306 -2.75 10.36 -8.17
C ASN A 306 -3.90 9.41 -8.47
N MET A 307 -4.70 9.67 -9.51
CA MET A 307 -5.78 8.77 -9.95
C MET A 307 -5.27 7.59 -10.78
N SER A 308 -3.98 7.54 -11.06
CA SER A 308 -3.34 6.46 -11.82
C SER A 308 -2.23 5.83 -10.97
N ASN A 309 -2.12 4.51 -11.06
CA ASN A 309 -0.95 3.77 -10.61
C ASN A 309 0.25 3.91 -11.57
N GLN A 310 0.07 4.58 -12.71
CA GLN A 310 1.13 4.93 -13.65
C GLN A 310 1.67 6.34 -13.40
N ILE A 311 2.87 6.60 -13.91
CA ILE A 311 3.66 7.80 -13.74
C ILE A 311 3.77 8.53 -15.07
N THR A 312 3.68 9.86 -15.03
CA THR A 312 3.88 10.75 -16.17
C THR A 312 5.28 11.35 -16.18
N GLU A 313 5.74 11.85 -17.33
CA GLU A 313 7.06 12.47 -17.45
C GLU A 313 7.22 13.67 -16.50
N GLY A 314 6.12 14.41 -16.23
CA GLY A 314 6.13 15.55 -15.32
C GLY A 314 6.43 15.19 -13.87
N GLU A 315 6.06 13.98 -13.44
CA GLU A 315 6.30 13.51 -12.07
C GLU A 315 7.76 13.15 -11.83
N PHE A 316 8.47 12.69 -12.86
CA PHE A 316 9.92 12.51 -12.79
C PHE A 316 10.67 13.82 -12.54
N LYS A 317 10.14 14.94 -13.05
CA LYS A 317 10.68 16.27 -12.72
C LYS A 317 10.47 16.62 -11.24
N VAL A 318 9.33 16.25 -10.66
CA VAL A 318 9.06 16.46 -9.23
C VAL A 318 10.02 15.63 -8.37
N MET A 319 10.26 14.37 -8.76
CA MET A 319 11.25 13.50 -8.12
C MET A 319 12.66 14.10 -8.20
N ALA A 320 13.07 14.61 -9.37
CA ALA A 320 14.36 15.28 -9.57
C ALA A 320 14.56 16.51 -8.69
N ASP A 321 13.50 17.33 -8.57
CA ASP A 321 13.48 18.52 -7.73
C ASP A 321 13.47 18.17 -6.23
N LEU A 322 13.43 16.88 -5.86
CA LEU A 322 13.35 16.37 -4.49
C LEU A 322 12.15 16.94 -3.72
N LYS A 323 11.07 17.28 -4.43
CA LYS A 323 9.86 17.86 -3.86
C LYS A 323 8.95 16.76 -3.33
N ILE A 324 8.71 16.75 -2.02
CA ILE A 324 7.66 15.95 -1.40
C ILE A 324 6.33 16.68 -1.59
N ILE A 325 5.33 15.99 -2.12
CA ILE A 325 3.99 16.56 -2.38
C ILE A 325 2.94 15.85 -1.52
#